data_AF-B4K388-F1
#
_entry.id   AF-B4K388-F1
#
_cell.length_a   1.000
_cell.length_b   1.000
_cell.length_c   1.000
_cell.angle_alpha   90.00
_cell.angle_beta   90.00
_cell.angle_gamma   90.00
#
_symmetry.space_group_name_H-M   'P 1'
#
loop_
_entity.id
_entity.type
_entity.pdbx_description
1 polymer ?
#
loop_
_entity_poly.entity_id
_entity_poly.type
_entity_poly.pdbx_seq_one_letter_code
_entity_poly.pdbx_strand_id
1 'polypeptide(L)'
;QTVAGDVSIAFTLKRNTAFYSLVFIMPLVVCKILLGLSFLLRGYRRSALILIVVLLTAWNLMYLTRHASPHYVPSLMSGFQHVMRISIYCYLLHIAIIWLERYPPRAKAPSYLLAIINSKPLRFCLGLRISDATEYCDVQEKPWRQLAKMLNNISFIILSIIFVLTNSVDMVTALN
;
A
#
# COMPACT_ATOMS: atom_id res chain seq x y z
N GLN A 1 48.88 23.45 -42.24
CA GLN A 1 47.43 23.33 -41.97
C GLN A 1 47.29 22.60 -40.64
N THR A 2 46.95 23.30 -39.57
CA THR A 2 46.73 22.71 -38.24
C THR A 2 45.31 22.13 -38.21
N VAL A 3 45.19 20.81 -38.22
CA VAL A 3 43.91 20.14 -38.04
C VAL A 3 43.50 20.35 -36.58
N ALA A 4 42.64 21.33 -36.34
CA ALA A 4 41.92 21.51 -35.08
C ALA A 4 40.87 20.38 -34.99
N GLY A 5 41.32 19.17 -34.68
CA GLY A 5 40.44 18.03 -34.41
C GLY A 5 40.10 18.03 -32.93
N ASP A 6 38.81 18.18 -32.60
CA ASP A 6 38.34 18.05 -31.23
C ASP A 6 38.55 16.62 -30.72
N VAL A 7 39.40 16.48 -29.71
CA VAL A 7 39.60 15.22 -28.99
C VAL A 7 38.62 15.18 -27.82
N SER A 8 37.60 14.32 -27.90
CA SER A 8 36.70 14.09 -26.78
C SER A 8 37.17 12.89 -25.96
N ILE A 9 37.30 13.09 -24.66
CA ILE A 9 37.59 12.04 -23.69
C ILE A 9 36.28 11.67 -23.00
N ALA A 10 35.74 10.51 -23.34
CA ALA A 10 34.52 9.98 -22.72
C ALA A 10 34.88 9.14 -21.49
N PHE A 11 34.29 9.46 -20.34
CA PHE A 11 34.40 8.65 -19.13
C PHE A 11 33.13 7.85 -18.90
N THR A 12 33.27 6.54 -18.78
CA THR A 12 32.19 5.65 -18.34
C THR A 12 32.35 5.37 -16.85
N LEU A 13 31.55 6.05 -16.03
CA LEU A 13 31.54 5.87 -14.58
C LEU A 13 30.37 4.98 -14.17
N LYS A 14 30.66 3.91 -13.40
CA LYS A 14 29.63 3.06 -12.80
C LYS A 14 29.44 3.45 -11.34
N ARG A 15 28.19 3.70 -10.96
CA ARG A 15 27.83 4.06 -9.58
C ARG A 15 27.86 2.82 -8.68
N ASN A 16 28.32 2.98 -7.44
CA ASN A 16 28.18 1.95 -6.41
C ASN A 16 26.71 1.78 -6.01
N THR A 17 26.06 0.71 -6.46
CA THR A 17 24.63 0.47 -6.26
C THR A 17 24.27 0.04 -4.83
N ALA A 18 25.21 -0.56 -4.07
CA ALA A 18 24.94 -1.08 -2.73
C ALA A 18 24.55 0.02 -1.73
N PHE A 19 25.27 1.15 -1.76
CA PHE A 19 24.98 2.29 -0.90
C PHE A 19 23.59 2.87 -1.16
N TYR A 20 23.25 3.14 -2.43
CA TYR A 20 21.95 3.71 -2.79
C TYR A 20 20.79 2.75 -2.56
N SER A 21 21.02 1.44 -2.69
CA SER A 21 20.02 0.43 -2.37
C SER A 21 19.66 0.45 -0.88
N LEU A 22 20.67 0.57 -0.02
CA LEU A 22 20.46 0.65 1.42
C LEU A 22 19.79 1.98 1.84
N VAL A 23 20.17 3.10 1.22
CA VAL A 23 19.64 4.41 1.60
C VAL A 23 18.23 4.66 1.06
N PHE A 24 17.91 4.23 -0.17
CA PHE A 24 16.65 4.60 -0.82
C PHE A 24 15.69 3.44 -1.08
N ILE A 25 16.18 2.22 -1.33
CA ILE A 25 15.30 1.06 -1.61
C ILE A 25 14.81 0.45 -0.30
N MET A 26 15.70 0.27 0.70
CA MET A 26 15.31 -0.31 1.98
C MET A 26 14.16 0.44 2.68
N PRO A 27 14.16 1.78 2.80
CA PRO A 27 13.04 2.50 3.41
C PRO A 27 11.71 2.26 2.69
N LEU A 28 11.74 2.12 1.35
CA LEU A 28 10.56 1.86 0.53
C LEU A 28 10.00 0.46 0.83
N VAL A 29 10.86 -0.55 0.96
CA VAL A 29 10.47 -1.90 1.37
C VAL A 29 9.88 -1.91 2.77
N VAL A 30 10.53 -1.23 3.73
CA VAL A 30 10.04 -1.09 5.11
C VAL A 30 8.66 -0.44 5.14
N CYS A 31 8.43 0.62 4.36
CA CYS A 31 7.13 1.28 4.26
C CYS A 31 6.03 0.33 3.76
N LYS A 32 6.31 -0.51 2.76
CA LYS A 32 5.36 -1.54 2.27
C LYS A 32 5.03 -2.57 3.35
N ILE A 33 6.04 -3.05 4.09
CA ILE A 33 5.85 -4.00 5.20
C ILE A 33 4.99 -3.38 6.30
N LEU A 34 5.30 -2.15 6.71
CA LEU A 34 4.51 -1.42 7.71
C LEU A 34 3.06 -1.25 7.23
N LEU A 35 2.82 -0.87 5.98
CA LEU A 35 1.45 -0.79 5.45
C LEU A 35 0.73 -2.14 5.50
N GLY A 36 1.41 -3.25 5.17
CA GLY A 36 0.84 -4.59 5.33
C GLY A 36 0.47 -4.91 6.78
N LEU A 37 1.38 -4.64 7.71
CA LEU A 37 1.16 -4.83 9.15
C LEU A 37 0.02 -3.96 9.70
N SER A 38 -0.25 -2.80 9.09
CA SER A 38 -1.32 -1.91 9.52
C SER A 38 -2.70 -2.58 9.48
N PHE A 39 -2.93 -3.56 8.58
CA PHE A 39 -4.20 -4.29 8.47
C PHE A 39 -4.43 -5.29 9.61
N LEU A 40 -3.36 -5.72 10.28
CA LEU A 40 -3.43 -6.60 11.45
C LEU A 40 -3.74 -5.82 12.73
N LEU A 41 -3.43 -4.52 12.75
CA LEU A 41 -3.67 -3.63 13.87
C LEU A 41 -5.11 -3.10 13.88
N ARG A 42 -5.66 -2.92 15.07
CA ARG A 42 -7.00 -2.35 15.30
C ARG A 42 -6.95 -1.02 16.04
N GLY A 43 -7.99 -0.21 15.83
CA GLY A 43 -8.16 1.09 16.49
C GLY A 43 -7.06 2.09 16.15
N TYR A 44 -6.75 2.97 17.10
CA TYR A 44 -5.81 4.09 16.93
C TYR A 44 -4.36 3.69 16.60
N ARG A 45 -3.96 2.45 16.91
CA ARG A 45 -2.61 1.96 16.56
C ARG A 45 -2.41 1.84 15.05
N ARG A 46 -3.49 1.52 14.33
CA ARG A 46 -3.46 1.42 12.86
C ARG A 46 -3.28 2.79 12.21
N SER A 47 -4.03 3.81 12.65
CA SER A 47 -3.88 5.16 12.11
C SER A 47 -2.49 5.74 12.36
N ALA A 48 -1.95 5.54 13.58
CA ALA A 48 -0.59 5.97 13.91
C ALA A 48 0.46 5.33 12.99
N LEU A 49 0.34 4.02 12.73
CA LEU A 49 1.31 3.32 11.88
C LEU A 49 1.22 3.76 10.41
N ILE A 50 0.00 4.02 9.89
CA ILE A 50 -0.17 4.58 8.54
C ILE A 50 0.45 5.99 8.47
N LEU A 51 0.25 6.81 9.50
CA LEU A 51 0.80 8.17 9.55
C LEU A 51 2.33 8.16 9.60
N ILE A 52 2.94 7.23 10.34
CA ILE A 52 4.39 7.01 10.34
C ILE A 52 4.87 6.70 8.91
N VAL A 53 4.17 5.84 8.16
CA VAL A 53 4.53 5.54 6.77
C VAL A 53 4.42 6.78 5.88
N VAL A 54 3.38 7.59 6.03
CA VAL A 54 3.23 8.86 5.28
C VAL A 54 4.41 9.80 5.56
N LEU A 55 4.82 9.93 6.82
CA LEU A 55 5.96 10.77 7.19
C LEU A 55 7.28 10.24 6.63
N LEU A 56 7.53 8.92 6.74
CA LEU A 56 8.73 8.29 6.21
C LEU A 56 8.81 8.45 4.68
N THR A 57 7.70 8.23 3.97
CA THR A 57 7.66 8.37 2.51
C THR A 57 7.86 9.82 2.08
N ALA A 58 7.23 10.79 2.75
CA ALA A 58 7.41 12.22 2.48
C ALA A 58 8.86 12.67 2.72
N TRP A 59 9.47 12.25 3.84
CA TRP A 59 10.87 12.57 4.15
C TRP A 59 11.84 12.00 3.10
N ASN A 60 11.67 10.74 2.73
CA ASN A 60 12.50 10.11 1.70
C ASN A 60 12.32 10.77 0.33
N LEU A 61 11.10 11.19 -0.01
CA LEU A 61 10.83 11.91 -1.26
C LEU A 61 11.52 13.27 -1.28
N MET A 62 11.46 14.04 -0.19
CA MET A 62 12.20 15.31 -0.05
C MET A 62 13.71 15.10 -0.14
N TYR A 63 14.22 14.03 0.46
CA TYR A 63 15.64 13.70 0.40
C TYR A 63 16.06 13.31 -1.03
N LEU A 64 15.25 12.53 -1.74
CA LEU A 64 15.50 12.14 -3.12
C LEU A 64 15.50 13.35 -4.07
N THR A 65 14.51 14.24 -3.97
CA THR A 65 14.42 15.42 -4.85
C THR A 65 15.57 16.41 -4.62
N ARG A 66 16.13 16.45 -3.40
CA ARG A 66 17.33 17.26 -3.10
C ARG A 66 18.59 16.74 -3.80
N HIS A 67 18.70 15.44 -4.04
CA HIS A 67 19.89 14.80 -4.62
C HIS A 67 19.74 14.43 -6.10
N ALA A 68 18.52 14.39 -6.63
CA ALA A 68 18.28 14.15 -8.05
C ALA A 68 18.50 15.42 -8.88
N SER A 69 19.01 15.25 -10.11
CA SER A 69 19.05 16.34 -11.09
C SER A 69 17.62 16.75 -11.45
N PRO A 70 17.31 18.07 -11.54
CA PRO A 70 15.96 18.53 -11.88
C PRO A 70 15.51 18.11 -13.28
N HIS A 71 16.44 17.73 -14.17
CA HIS A 71 16.14 17.32 -15.55
C HIS A 71 15.87 15.82 -15.72
N TYR A 72 16.05 15.02 -14.66
CA TYR A 72 15.87 13.56 -14.72
C TYR A 72 15.00 13.09 -13.57
N VAL A 73 13.85 12.49 -13.88
CA VAL A 73 12.96 11.88 -12.89
C VAL A 73 13.41 10.44 -12.64
N PRO A 74 13.93 10.10 -11.44
CA PRO A 74 14.33 8.72 -11.15
C PRO A 74 13.10 7.81 -11.10
N SER A 75 13.20 6.59 -11.66
CA SER A 75 12.16 5.55 -11.54
C SER A 75 11.73 5.31 -10.09
N LEU A 76 12.68 5.36 -9.16
CA LEU A 76 12.44 5.22 -7.73
C LEU A 76 11.47 6.26 -7.16
N MET A 77 11.43 7.47 -7.73
CA MET A 77 10.53 8.53 -7.31
C MET A 77 9.06 8.14 -7.55
N SER A 78 8.77 7.45 -8.64
CA SER A 78 7.45 6.88 -8.92
C SER A 78 7.07 5.84 -7.87
N GLY A 79 8.01 4.98 -7.45
CA GLY A 79 7.80 4.01 -6.37
C GLY A 79 7.34 4.67 -5.06
N PHE A 80 8.04 5.72 -4.61
CA PHE A 80 7.65 6.47 -3.42
C PHE A 80 6.27 7.13 -3.55
N GLN A 81 5.96 7.71 -4.72
CA GLN A 81 4.65 8.29 -4.99
C GLN A 81 3.53 7.25 -4.93
N HIS A 82 3.76 6.04 -5.47
CA HIS A 82 2.80 4.95 -5.40
C HIS A 82 2.54 4.51 -3.96
N VAL A 83 3.58 4.32 -3.16
CA VAL A 83 3.43 3.97 -1.74
C VAL A 83 2.67 5.06 -0.98
N MET A 84 2.94 6.34 -1.26
CA MET A 84 2.25 7.47 -0.63
C MET A 84 0.75 7.52 -1.00
N ARG A 85 0.40 7.27 -2.28
CA ARG A 85 -1.00 7.16 -2.71
C ARG A 85 -1.72 6.00 -2.02
N ILE A 86 -1.03 4.85 -1.92
CA ILE A 86 -1.55 3.67 -1.23
C ILE A 86 -1.76 3.95 0.26
N SER A 87 -0.84 4.65 0.93
CA SER A 87 -0.99 4.98 2.35
C SER A 87 -2.19 5.91 2.60
N ILE A 88 -2.44 6.87 1.70
CA ILE A 88 -3.62 7.74 1.78
C ILE A 88 -4.90 6.92 1.61
N TYR A 89 -4.95 6.02 0.62
CA TYR A 89 -6.07 5.09 0.46
C TYR A 89 -6.30 4.24 1.72
N CYS A 90 -5.25 3.68 2.31
CA CYS A 90 -5.34 2.89 3.54
C CYS A 90 -5.87 3.71 4.72
N TYR A 91 -5.49 4.99 4.80
CA TYR A 91 -5.95 5.90 5.84
C TYR A 91 -7.45 6.20 5.70
N LEU A 92 -7.91 6.56 4.49
CA LEU A 92 -9.32 6.79 4.20
C LEU A 92 -10.17 5.55 4.45
N LEU A 93 -9.68 4.38 4.02
CA LEU A 93 -10.32 3.10 4.29
C LEU A 93 -10.43 2.84 5.79
N HIS A 94 -9.39 3.13 6.58
CA HIS A 94 -9.42 2.97 8.02
C HIS A 94 -10.48 3.86 8.69
N ILE A 95 -10.59 5.12 8.27
CA ILE A 95 -11.65 6.02 8.74
C ILE A 95 -13.02 5.46 8.38
N ALA A 96 -13.22 5.00 7.13
CA ALA A 96 -14.48 4.40 6.68
C ALA A 96 -14.86 3.17 7.51
N ILE A 97 -13.89 2.29 7.83
CA ILE A 97 -14.10 1.12 8.70
C ILE A 97 -14.53 1.56 10.10
N ILE A 98 -13.83 2.51 10.72
CA ILE A 98 -14.18 3.02 12.06
C ILE A 98 -15.58 3.61 12.06
N TRP A 99 -15.91 4.41 11.04
CA TRP A 99 -17.24 5.00 10.88
C TRP A 99 -18.32 3.93 10.79
N LEU A 100 -18.08 2.89 9.98
CA LEU A 100 -19.04 1.81 9.78
C LEU A 100 -19.25 0.97 11.05
N GLU A 101 -18.19 0.81 11.86
CA GLU A 101 -18.27 0.10 13.14
C GLU A 101 -18.96 0.92 14.24
N ARG A 102 -18.70 2.23 14.32
CA ARG A 102 -19.17 3.09 15.42
C ARG A 102 -20.51 3.77 15.14
N TYR A 103 -20.79 4.07 13.88
CA TYR A 103 -22.00 4.77 13.43
C TYR A 103 -22.65 3.98 12.28
N PRO A 104 -23.17 2.77 12.56
CA PRO A 104 -23.84 1.99 11.53
C PRO A 104 -25.04 2.77 10.97
N PRO A 105 -25.25 2.75 9.64
CA PRO A 105 -26.43 3.34 9.03
C PRO A 105 -27.70 2.77 9.65
N ARG A 106 -28.63 3.65 10.03
CA ARG A 106 -29.96 3.24 10.53
C ARG A 106 -30.83 2.59 9.45
N ALA A 107 -30.43 2.72 8.18
CA ALA A 107 -31.09 2.04 7.07
C ALA A 107 -30.83 0.53 7.13
N LYS A 108 -31.86 -0.26 6.83
CA LYS A 108 -31.70 -1.72 6.63
C LYS A 108 -30.74 -1.96 5.47
N ALA A 109 -29.82 -2.91 5.65
CA ALA A 109 -28.93 -3.32 4.58
C ALA A 109 -29.75 -3.83 3.39
N PRO A 110 -29.43 -3.41 2.16
CA PRO A 110 -30.16 -3.87 0.99
C PRO A 110 -29.90 -5.37 0.75
N SER A 111 -30.88 -6.05 0.15
CA SER A 111 -30.88 -7.51 -0.03
C SER A 111 -29.66 -8.03 -0.81
N TYR A 112 -29.20 -7.29 -1.82
CA TYR A 112 -27.99 -7.65 -2.58
C TYR A 112 -26.73 -7.66 -1.71
N LEU A 113 -26.62 -6.73 -0.75
CA LEU A 113 -25.45 -6.60 0.12
C LEU A 113 -25.41 -7.75 1.13
N LEU A 114 -26.57 -8.12 1.67
CA LEU A 114 -26.73 -9.31 2.50
C LEU A 114 -26.36 -10.59 1.73
N ALA A 115 -26.76 -10.71 0.46
CA ALA A 115 -26.39 -11.86 -0.37
C ALA A 115 -24.87 -11.98 -0.58
N ILE A 116 -24.19 -10.85 -0.82
CA ILE A 116 -22.72 -10.81 -0.94
C ILE A 116 -22.06 -11.19 0.39
N ILE A 117 -22.51 -10.61 1.51
CA ILE A 117 -21.94 -10.92 2.83
C ILE A 117 -22.15 -12.39 3.20
N ASN A 118 -23.27 -13.01 2.80
CA ASN A 118 -23.58 -14.41 3.08
C ASN A 118 -22.97 -15.40 2.07
N SER A 119 -22.26 -14.92 1.04
CA SER A 119 -21.65 -15.82 0.06
C SER A 119 -20.51 -16.64 0.70
N LYS A 120 -20.73 -17.97 0.78
CA LYS A 120 -19.75 -18.94 1.29
C LYS A 120 -18.38 -18.87 0.60
N PRO A 121 -18.27 -18.78 -0.74
CA PRO A 121 -16.95 -18.72 -1.39
C PRO A 121 -16.19 -17.44 -1.02
N LEU A 122 -16.87 -16.30 -0.93
CA LEU A 122 -16.23 -15.04 -0.56
C LEU A 122 -15.73 -15.08 0.88
N ARG A 123 -16.54 -15.60 1.83
CA ARG A 123 -16.11 -15.74 3.22
C ARG A 123 -14.89 -16.64 3.35
N PHE A 124 -14.87 -17.76 2.64
CA PHE A 124 -13.74 -18.69 2.62
C PHE A 124 -12.47 -18.00 2.10
N CYS A 125 -12.53 -17.34 0.94
CA CYS A 125 -11.40 -16.60 0.38
C CYS A 125 -10.91 -15.47 1.30
N LEU A 126 -11.80 -14.86 2.09
CA LEU A 126 -11.47 -13.81 3.04
C LEU A 126 -11.02 -14.31 4.41
N GLY A 127 -10.91 -15.63 4.60
CA GLY A 127 -10.54 -16.24 5.89
C GLY A 127 -11.58 -15.98 6.99
N LEU A 128 -12.83 -15.72 6.63
CA LEU A 128 -13.95 -15.57 7.55
C LEU A 128 -14.57 -16.95 7.83
N ARG A 129 -15.20 -17.09 8.99
CA ARG A 129 -15.90 -18.31 9.37
C ARG A 129 -17.01 -18.63 8.37
N ILE A 130 -17.20 -19.92 8.08
CA ILE A 130 -18.26 -20.39 7.19
C ILE A 130 -19.58 -20.16 7.92
N SER A 131 -20.55 -19.56 7.21
CA SER A 131 -21.85 -19.19 7.78
C SER A 131 -22.60 -20.43 8.28
N ASP A 132 -22.54 -20.66 9.59
CA ASP A 132 -23.46 -21.56 10.31
C ASP A 132 -24.78 -20.82 10.57
N ALA A 133 -25.83 -21.54 11.01
CA ALA A 133 -27.16 -20.97 11.24
C ALA A 133 -27.16 -19.81 12.26
N THR A 134 -26.27 -19.87 13.26
CA THR A 134 -26.08 -18.81 14.27
C THR A 134 -25.41 -17.55 13.68
N GLU A 135 -24.44 -17.72 12.80
CA GLU A 135 -23.71 -16.60 12.17
C GLU A 135 -24.56 -15.90 11.11
N TYR A 136 -25.54 -16.60 10.51
CA TYR A 136 -26.52 -16.01 9.61
C TYR A 136 -27.43 -15.00 10.35
N CYS A 137 -27.86 -15.33 11.58
CA CYS A 137 -28.61 -14.41 12.44
C CYS A 137 -27.75 -13.20 12.85
N ASP A 138 -26.50 -13.40 13.25
CA ASP A 138 -25.57 -12.30 13.59
C ASP A 138 -25.33 -11.33 12.42
N VAL A 139 -25.29 -11.85 11.19
CA VAL A 139 -25.13 -11.04 9.97
C VAL A 139 -26.38 -10.22 9.68
N GLN A 140 -27.57 -10.75 9.96
CA GLN A 140 -28.82 -9.99 9.86
C GLN A 140 -28.94 -8.94 10.96
N GLU A 141 -28.48 -9.22 12.18
CA GLU A 141 -28.51 -8.27 13.28
C GLU A 141 -27.50 -7.12 13.11
N LYS A 142 -26.29 -7.41 12.59
CA LYS A 142 -25.18 -6.42 12.49
C LYS A 142 -24.47 -6.49 11.13
N PRO A 143 -25.15 -6.20 10.00
CA PRO A 143 -24.60 -6.34 8.65
C PRO A 143 -23.40 -5.42 8.40
N TRP A 144 -23.47 -4.19 8.92
CA TRP A 144 -22.44 -3.16 8.69
C TRP A 144 -21.09 -3.50 9.34
N ARG A 145 -21.11 -4.16 10.49
CA ARG A 145 -19.89 -4.62 11.17
C ARG A 145 -19.23 -5.77 10.40
N GLN A 146 -20.02 -6.67 9.81
CA GLN A 146 -19.50 -7.75 8.97
C GLN A 146 -18.95 -7.20 7.65
N LEU A 147 -19.61 -6.20 7.06
CA LEU A 147 -19.11 -5.49 5.89
C LEU A 147 -17.75 -4.83 6.17
N ALA A 148 -17.58 -4.18 7.33
CA ALA A 148 -16.32 -3.57 7.74
C ALA A 148 -15.16 -4.57 7.78
N LYS A 149 -15.40 -5.78 8.33
CA LYS A 149 -14.42 -6.88 8.33
C LYS A 149 -14.10 -7.38 6.92
N MET A 150 -15.12 -7.56 6.08
CA MET A 150 -14.93 -7.97 4.69
C MET A 150 -14.10 -6.95 3.92
N LEU A 151 -14.43 -5.67 4.02
CA LEU A 151 -13.67 -4.59 3.39
C LEU A 151 -12.20 -4.60 3.82
N ASN A 152 -11.94 -4.78 5.12
CA ASN A 152 -10.57 -4.87 5.63
C ASN A 152 -9.79 -6.03 5.01
N ASN A 153 -10.39 -7.23 4.96
CA ASN A 153 -9.73 -8.42 4.45
C ASN A 153 -9.55 -8.37 2.92
N ILE A 154 -10.55 -7.87 2.19
CA ILE A 154 -10.45 -7.65 0.73
C ILE A 154 -9.31 -6.69 0.44
N SER A 155 -9.28 -5.53 1.10
CA SER A 155 -8.22 -4.54 0.89
C SER A 155 -6.85 -5.06 1.27
N PHE A 156 -6.73 -5.88 2.33
CA PHE A 156 -5.47 -6.52 2.68
C PHE A 156 -4.96 -7.45 1.58
N ILE A 157 -5.82 -8.30 1.00
CA ILE A 157 -5.44 -9.21 -0.08
C ILE A 157 -5.03 -8.42 -1.33
N ILE A 158 -5.84 -7.45 -1.75
CA ILE A 158 -5.57 -6.64 -2.94
C ILE A 158 -4.24 -5.90 -2.79
N LEU A 159 -3.98 -5.27 -1.63
CA LEU A 159 -2.72 -4.56 -1.40
C LEU A 159 -1.52 -5.50 -1.32
N SER A 160 -1.70 -6.69 -0.74
CA SER A 160 -0.63 -7.69 -0.72
C SER A 160 -0.23 -8.11 -2.14
N ILE A 161 -1.20 -8.34 -3.03
CA ILE A 161 -0.93 -8.64 -4.44
C ILE A 161 -0.21 -7.48 -5.12
N ILE A 162 -0.68 -6.24 -4.93
CA ILE A 162 -0.05 -5.04 -5.50
C ILE A 162 1.40 -4.88 -4.99
N PHE A 163 1.66 -5.13 -3.71
CA PHE A 163 3.01 -5.05 -3.15
C PHE A 163 3.94 -6.13 -3.68
N VAL A 164 3.45 -7.36 -3.88
CA VAL A 164 4.24 -8.44 -4.50
C VAL A 164 4.60 -8.07 -5.94
N LEU A 165 3.63 -7.61 -6.74
CA LEU A 165 3.87 -7.20 -8.13
C LEU A 165 4.86 -6.03 -8.22
N THR A 166 4.66 -4.98 -7.43
CA THR A 166 5.56 -3.82 -7.44
C THR A 166 6.96 -4.17 -6.93
N ASN A 167 7.10 -4.99 -5.88
CA ASN A 167 8.42 -5.42 -5.42
C ASN A 167 9.17 -6.23 -6.49
N SER A 168 8.46 -7.07 -7.26
CA SER A 168 9.09 -7.82 -8.35
C SER A 168 9.63 -6.89 -9.45
N VAL A 169 8.92 -5.81 -9.76
CA VAL A 169 9.34 -4.79 -10.74
C VAL A 169 10.46 -3.90 -10.20
N ASP A 170 10.38 -3.49 -8.94
CA ASP A 170 11.37 -2.62 -8.29
C ASP A 170 12.73 -3.34 -8.15
N MET A 171 12.74 -4.65 -7.87
CA MET A 171 14.00 -5.43 -7.83
C MET A 171 14.63 -5.59 -9.21
N VAL A 172 13.82 -5.83 -10.26
CA VAL A 172 14.32 -5.95 -11.64
C VAL A 172 14.89 -4.61 -12.14
N THR A 173 14.27 -3.49 -11.78
CA THR A 173 14.74 -2.15 -12.18
C THR A 173 15.92 -1.63 -11.35
N ALA A 174 16.18 -2.17 -10.16
CA ALA A 174 17.35 -1.82 -9.35
C ALA A 174 18.63 -2.57 -9.75
N LEU A 175 18.50 -3.70 -10.46
CA LEU A 175 19.61 -4.54 -10.93
C LEU A 175 20.18 -4.13 -12.30
N ASN A 176 19.45 -3.30 -13.05
CA ASN A 176 19.84 -2.77 -14.36
C ASN A 176 20.26 -1.30 -14.25
#